data_AF-A0A7C0W6J6-F1
#
_entry.id   AF-A0A7C0W6J6-F1
#
_cell.length_a   1.000
_cell.length_b   1.000
_cell.length_c   1.000
_cell.angle_alpha   90.00
_cell.angle_beta   90.00
_cell.angle_gamma   90.00
#
_symmetry.space_group_name_H-M   'P 1'
#
loop_
_entity.id
_entity.type
_entity.pdbx_description
1 polymer ?
#
loop_
_entity_poly.entity_id
_entity_poly.type
_entity_poly.pdbx_seq_one_letter_code
_entity_poly.pdbx_strand_id
1 'polypeptide(L)'
;QTGYKYALRKGYDTIVQLDGDGQHDPAYISALLDAINSNEADVVLGSRFLDEGVYDIPFIRKTGMKVFSMLASAIMRQPITDSTSGYQALNSDVLHFYADPRYPVDFPDADTLIMLKRSGFRIREIPVKMYGSDKKSMHSGLTPLYYIFKMLLSIILTMLRKEKTIKDREW
;
A
#
# COMPACT_ATOMS: atom_id res chain seq x y z
N GLN A 1 -6.68 -10.62 5.40
CA GLN A 1 -7.87 -11.02 4.61
C GLN A 1 -9.18 -11.12 5.39
N THR A 2 -9.21 -11.52 6.68
CA THR A 2 -10.48 -11.74 7.41
C THR A 2 -11.42 -10.53 7.37
N GLY A 3 -10.92 -9.31 7.63
CA GLY A 3 -11.72 -8.09 7.55
C GLY A 3 -12.34 -7.85 6.17
N TYR A 4 -11.58 -8.10 5.10
CA TYR A 4 -12.04 -7.95 3.72
C TYR A 4 -13.19 -8.90 3.38
N LYS A 5 -13.03 -10.19 3.73
CA LYS A 5 -14.06 -11.20 3.51
C LYS A 5 -15.32 -10.90 4.33
N TYR A 6 -15.16 -10.37 5.53
CA TYR A 6 -16.30 -9.91 6.33
C TYR A 6 -17.03 -8.75 5.66
N ALA A 7 -16.29 -7.76 5.16
CA ALA A 7 -16.87 -6.58 4.54
C ALA A 7 -17.68 -6.94 3.28
N LEU A 8 -17.14 -7.81 2.42
CA LEU A 8 -17.88 -8.33 1.25
C LEU A 8 -19.16 -9.05 1.65
N ARG A 9 -19.12 -9.91 2.69
CA ARG A 9 -20.30 -10.62 3.17
C ARG A 9 -21.38 -9.69 3.74
N LYS A 10 -21.00 -8.48 4.15
CA LYS A 10 -21.93 -7.46 4.66
C LYS A 10 -22.40 -6.48 3.59
N GLY A 11 -21.89 -6.57 2.36
CA GLY A 11 -22.23 -5.67 1.28
C GLY A 11 -21.71 -4.25 1.49
N TYR A 12 -20.52 -4.10 2.10
CA TYR A 12 -19.87 -2.80 2.15
C TYR A 12 -19.15 -2.51 0.83
N ASP A 13 -19.41 -1.34 0.26
CA ASP A 13 -18.84 -0.92 -1.03
C ASP A 13 -17.49 -0.21 -0.90
N THR A 14 -17.11 0.19 0.32
CA THR A 14 -15.85 0.87 0.59
C THR A 14 -15.37 0.54 1.99
N ILE A 15 -14.06 0.36 2.15
CA ILE A 15 -13.44 0.13 3.46
C ILE A 15 -12.19 0.98 3.64
N VAL A 16 -11.82 1.17 4.91
CA VAL A 16 -10.51 1.71 5.30
C VAL A 16 -9.78 0.68 6.15
N GLN A 17 -8.54 0.38 5.79
CA GLN A 17 -7.60 -0.32 6.63
C GLN A 17 -6.76 0.70 7.39
N LEU A 18 -6.61 0.45 8.69
CA LEU A 18 -5.77 1.22 9.60
C LEU A 18 -5.10 0.25 10.57
N ASP A 19 -3.81 0.44 10.81
CA ASP A 19 -3.08 -0.35 11.81
C ASP A 19 -3.47 0.09 13.23
N GLY A 20 -3.65 -0.88 14.13
CA GLY A 20 -4.10 -0.65 15.50
C GLY A 20 -3.01 -0.20 16.47
N ASP A 21 -1.84 0.21 16.00
CA ASP A 21 -0.69 0.59 16.82
C ASP A 21 -0.69 2.07 17.27
N GLY A 22 -1.64 2.86 16.75
CA GLY A 22 -1.81 4.28 17.07
C GLY A 22 -0.87 5.22 16.30
N GLN A 23 -0.10 4.72 15.32
CA GLN A 23 0.81 5.56 14.57
C GLN A 23 0.09 6.43 13.53
N HIS A 24 -0.97 5.92 12.91
CA HIS A 24 -1.71 6.66 11.89
C HIS A 24 -2.84 7.49 12.49
N ASP A 25 -2.91 8.77 12.10
CA ASP A 25 -3.96 9.68 12.56
C ASP A 25 -5.33 9.34 11.91
N PRO A 26 -6.34 8.91 12.68
CA PRO A 26 -7.66 8.56 12.14
C PRO A 26 -8.44 9.76 11.58
N ALA A 27 -8.02 11.00 11.85
CA ALA A 27 -8.66 12.20 11.29
C ALA A 27 -8.64 12.22 9.76
N TYR A 28 -7.69 11.51 9.13
CA TYR A 28 -7.58 11.42 7.67
C TYR A 28 -8.52 10.39 7.03
N ILE A 29 -9.25 9.58 7.81
CA ILE A 29 -10.17 8.55 7.28
C ILE A 29 -11.19 9.18 6.32
N SER A 30 -11.74 10.35 6.67
CA SER A 30 -12.71 11.06 5.81
C SER A 30 -12.08 11.42 4.47
N ALA A 31 -10.87 12.00 4.47
CA ALA A 31 -10.19 12.41 3.23
C ALA A 31 -9.89 11.21 2.31
N LEU A 32 -9.52 10.07 2.88
CA LEU A 32 -9.30 8.84 2.11
C LEU A 32 -10.62 8.33 1.50
N LEU A 33 -11.70 8.32 2.28
CA LEU A 33 -13.03 7.91 1.81
C LEU A 33 -13.58 8.85 0.74
N ASP A 34 -13.41 10.17 0.90
CA ASP A 34 -13.89 11.18 -0.04
C ASP A 34 -13.28 10.99 -1.43
N ALA A 35 -12.00 10.62 -1.51
CA ALA A 35 -11.34 10.32 -2.78
C ALA A 35 -11.86 9.04 -3.46
N ILE A 36 -12.24 8.02 -2.69
CA ILE A 36 -12.92 6.82 -3.22
C ILE A 36 -14.34 7.18 -3.69
N ASN A 37 -15.12 7.84 -2.84
CA ASN A 37 -16.52 8.18 -3.10
C ASN A 37 -16.69 9.17 -4.26
N SER A 38 -15.72 10.06 -4.46
CA SER A 38 -15.66 11.00 -5.59
C SER A 38 -15.13 10.33 -6.88
N ASN A 39 -14.92 9.01 -6.87
CA ASN A 39 -14.45 8.21 -7.99
C ASN A 39 -13.09 8.68 -8.55
N GLU A 40 -12.23 9.25 -7.70
CA GLU A 40 -10.91 9.74 -8.09
C GLU A 40 -9.88 8.59 -8.19
N ALA A 41 -10.08 7.53 -7.40
CA ALA A 41 -9.23 6.35 -7.39
C ALA A 41 -10.01 5.10 -6.94
N ASP A 42 -9.46 3.93 -7.21
CA ASP A 42 -9.97 2.64 -6.73
C ASP A 42 -9.28 2.23 -5.41
N VAL A 43 -8.03 2.71 -5.22
CA VAL A 43 -7.23 2.61 -4.00
C VAL A 43 -6.65 3.97 -3.64
N VAL A 44 -6.79 4.36 -2.38
CA VAL A 44 -6.17 5.57 -1.84
C VAL A 44 -5.23 5.19 -0.71
N LEU A 45 -3.96 5.58 -0.81
CA LEU A 45 -2.94 5.35 0.20
C LEU A 45 -2.69 6.63 1.01
N GLY A 46 -2.67 6.51 2.32
CA GLY A 46 -2.14 7.56 3.19
C GLY A 46 -0.61 7.52 3.16
N SER A 47 0.02 8.52 2.55
CA SER A 47 1.48 8.63 2.49
C SER A 47 2.01 9.62 3.53
N ARG A 48 2.93 9.15 4.38
CA ARG A 48 3.66 10.00 5.34
C ARG A 48 4.82 10.78 4.72
N PHE A 49 5.11 10.55 3.43
CA PHE A 49 6.24 11.15 2.72
C PHE A 49 5.82 12.18 1.68
N LEU A 50 4.50 12.36 1.46
CA LEU A 50 3.99 13.39 0.56
C LEU A 50 4.10 14.80 1.14
N ASP A 51 4.04 14.94 2.46
CA ASP A 51 4.23 16.21 3.15
C ASP A 51 5.65 16.28 3.72
N GLU A 52 6.32 17.42 3.60
CA GLU A 52 7.73 17.60 4.00
C GLU A 52 7.94 17.60 5.53
N GLY A 53 6.89 17.33 6.31
CA GLY A 53 6.86 17.48 7.77
C GLY A 53 7.05 16.21 8.61
N VAL A 54 7.91 16.34 9.63
CA VAL A 54 7.91 15.67 10.94
C VAL A 54 8.11 14.13 11.01
N TYR A 55 8.59 13.46 9.96
CA TYR A 55 9.07 12.08 10.11
C TYR A 55 10.60 12.03 10.03
N ASP A 56 11.25 12.07 11.21
CA ASP A 56 12.70 12.05 11.34
C ASP A 56 13.23 10.62 11.16
N ILE A 57 13.84 10.36 10.00
CA ILE A 57 14.38 9.05 9.63
C ILE A 57 15.89 9.18 9.44
N PRO A 58 16.69 8.21 9.91
CA PRO A 58 18.12 8.19 9.61
C PRO A 58 18.39 8.32 8.10
N PHE A 59 19.35 9.16 7.72
CA PHE A 59 19.67 9.53 6.33
C PHE A 59 19.84 8.31 5.40
N ILE A 60 20.48 7.24 5.87
CA ILE A 60 20.67 5.99 5.11
C ILE A 60 19.33 5.33 4.79
N ARG A 61 18.41 5.30 5.75
CA ARG A 61 17.06 4.75 5.57
C ARG A 61 16.25 5.62 4.60
N LYS A 62 16.37 6.96 4.70
CA LYS A 62 15.75 7.90 3.75
C LYS A 62 16.20 7.66 2.31
N THR A 63 17.50 7.45 2.09
CA THR A 63 18.06 7.17 0.74
C THR A 63 17.57 5.83 0.20
N GLY A 64 17.58 4.77 1.01
CA GLY A 64 17.05 3.46 0.62
C GLY A 64 15.57 3.52 0.23
N MET A 65 14.75 4.21 1.02
CA MET A 65 13.34 4.42 0.74
C MET A 65 13.11 5.27 -0.52
N LYS A 66 13.94 6.29 -0.78
CA LYS A 66 13.87 7.08 -2.00
C LYS A 66 14.20 6.26 -3.25
N VAL A 67 15.26 5.45 -3.23
CA VAL A 67 15.60 4.55 -4.34
C VAL A 67 14.47 3.56 -4.58
N PHE A 68 13.90 3.02 -3.51
CA PHE A 68 12.76 2.12 -3.60
C PHE A 68 11.53 2.79 -4.23
N SER A 69 11.15 3.96 -3.72
CA SER A 69 10.05 4.76 -4.24
C SER A 69 10.25 5.09 -5.73
N MET A 70 11.47 5.42 -6.16
CA MET A 70 11.77 5.66 -7.58
C MET A 70 11.58 4.40 -8.43
N LEU A 71 12.05 3.23 -7.98
CA LEU A 71 11.88 1.97 -8.70
C LEU A 71 10.41 1.56 -8.79
N ALA A 72 9.69 1.61 -7.66
CA ALA A 72 8.25 1.35 -7.63
C ALA A 72 7.51 2.32 -8.57
N SER A 73 7.84 3.60 -8.51
CA SER A 73 7.23 4.62 -9.36
C SER A 73 7.47 4.36 -10.85
N ALA A 74 8.68 3.94 -11.22
CA ALA A 74 9.03 3.60 -12.60
C ALA A 74 8.24 2.38 -13.11
N ILE A 75 8.11 1.34 -12.30
CA ILE A 75 7.35 0.12 -12.64
C ILE A 75 5.86 0.43 -12.75
N MET A 76 5.35 1.24 -11.83
CA MET A 76 3.95 1.65 -11.77
C MET A 76 3.59 2.70 -12.82
N ARG A 77 4.59 3.34 -13.44
CA ARG A 77 4.46 4.49 -14.33
C ARG A 77 3.65 5.65 -13.71
N GLN A 78 3.79 5.81 -12.39
CA GLN A 78 3.18 6.90 -11.62
C GLN A 78 4.01 7.13 -10.35
N PRO A 79 4.07 8.35 -9.80
CA PRO A 79 4.75 8.58 -8.53
C PRO A 79 4.05 7.81 -7.39
N ILE A 80 4.82 7.04 -6.64
CA ILE A 80 4.42 6.38 -5.39
C ILE A 80 5.51 6.64 -4.35
N THR A 81 5.14 7.33 -3.28
CA THR A 81 6.03 7.83 -2.24
C THR A 81 6.05 6.92 -1.01
N ASP A 82 4.92 6.32 -0.63
CA ASP A 82 4.83 5.34 0.46
C ASP A 82 4.16 4.04 0.01
N SER A 83 4.95 3.20 -0.64
CA SER A 83 4.54 1.86 -1.08
C SER A 83 4.33 0.86 0.07
N THR A 84 4.56 1.26 1.32
CA THR A 84 4.52 0.40 2.52
C THR A 84 3.47 0.84 3.53
N SER A 85 2.60 1.77 3.15
CA SER A 85 1.57 2.26 4.05
C SER A 85 0.43 1.26 4.19
N GLY A 86 0.18 0.81 5.42
CA GLY A 86 -1.01 0.03 5.78
C GLY A 86 -2.28 0.87 5.85
N TYR A 87 -2.17 2.20 5.76
CA TYR A 87 -3.29 3.12 5.79
C TYR A 87 -3.87 3.30 4.38
N GLN A 88 -4.92 2.54 4.06
CA GLN A 88 -5.51 2.51 2.73
C GLN A 88 -7.03 2.53 2.75
N ALA A 89 -7.64 3.22 1.79
CA ALA A 89 -9.05 3.09 1.46
C ALA A 89 -9.22 2.37 0.13
N LEU A 90 -10.22 1.51 0.05
CA LEU A 90 -10.43 0.58 -1.05
C LEU A 90 -11.91 0.59 -1.45
N ASN A 91 -12.17 0.65 -2.74
CA ASN A 91 -13.50 0.41 -3.28
C ASN A 91 -13.84 -1.09 -3.32
N SER A 92 -15.08 -1.40 -3.69
CA SER A 92 -15.59 -2.77 -3.77
C SER A 92 -14.78 -3.67 -4.72
N ASP A 93 -14.42 -3.18 -5.90
CA ASP A 93 -13.65 -3.97 -6.88
C ASP A 93 -12.28 -4.41 -6.32
N VAL A 94 -11.60 -3.50 -5.62
CA VAL A 94 -10.32 -3.80 -4.97
C VAL A 94 -10.52 -4.71 -3.77
N LEU A 95 -11.63 -4.57 -3.05
CA LEU A 95 -11.99 -5.44 -1.95
C LEU A 95 -12.15 -6.90 -2.42
N HIS A 96 -12.82 -7.11 -3.56
CA HIS A 96 -12.90 -8.42 -4.23
C HIS A 96 -11.51 -8.95 -4.59
N PHE A 97 -10.65 -8.09 -5.15
CA PHE A 97 -9.27 -8.44 -5.48
C PHE A 97 -8.47 -8.92 -4.26
N TYR A 98 -8.55 -8.22 -3.12
CA TYR A 98 -7.85 -8.60 -1.88
C TYR A 98 -8.43 -9.82 -1.17
N ALA A 99 -9.72 -10.10 -1.35
CA ALA A 99 -10.38 -11.26 -0.77
C ALA A 99 -10.16 -12.56 -1.57
N ASP A 100 -9.67 -12.47 -2.80
CA ASP A 100 -9.42 -13.63 -3.67
C ASP A 100 -8.43 -14.63 -2.98
N PRO A 101 -8.73 -15.94 -2.95
CA PRO A 101 -7.83 -16.94 -2.38
C PRO A 101 -6.46 -17.05 -3.04
N ARG A 102 -6.33 -16.60 -4.29
CA ARG A 102 -5.07 -16.56 -5.06
C ARG A 102 -4.28 -15.29 -4.76
N TYR A 103 -4.88 -14.33 -4.05
CA TYR A 103 -4.15 -13.19 -3.52
C TYR A 103 -3.05 -13.72 -2.61
N PRO A 104 -1.80 -13.42 -2.92
CA PRO A 104 -0.73 -14.16 -2.31
C PRO A 104 -0.43 -13.65 -0.90
N VAL A 105 -0.25 -14.58 0.02
CA VAL A 105 -0.25 -14.32 1.48
C VAL A 105 1.05 -13.66 1.96
N ASP A 106 2.14 -13.79 1.19
CA ASP A 106 3.50 -13.43 1.61
C ASP A 106 4.08 -12.18 0.95
N PHE A 107 3.27 -11.40 0.21
CA PHE A 107 3.81 -10.30 -0.58
C PHE A 107 3.94 -9.02 0.26
N PRO A 108 5.13 -8.37 0.25
CA PRO A 108 5.30 -7.05 0.84
C PRO A 108 4.39 -6.04 0.13
N ASP A 109 3.91 -5.04 0.87
CA ASP A 109 2.89 -4.07 0.45
C ASP A 109 3.12 -3.46 -0.95
N ALA A 110 4.39 -3.27 -1.34
CA ALA A 110 4.75 -2.73 -2.65
C ALA A 110 4.37 -3.63 -3.84
N ASP A 111 4.46 -4.95 -3.69
CA ASP A 111 4.12 -5.88 -4.78
C ASP A 111 2.61 -5.89 -5.04
N THR A 112 1.82 -5.78 -3.97
CA THR A 112 0.37 -5.64 -4.07
C THR A 112 -0.02 -4.42 -4.89
N LEU A 113 0.63 -3.28 -4.66
CA LEU A 113 0.40 -2.07 -5.46
C LEU A 113 0.74 -2.30 -6.93
N ILE A 114 1.85 -2.99 -7.22
CA ILE A 114 2.23 -3.38 -8.59
C ILE A 114 1.16 -4.26 -9.22
N MET A 115 0.65 -5.25 -8.50
CA MET A 115 -0.41 -6.13 -8.99
C MET A 115 -1.72 -5.37 -9.25
N LEU A 116 -2.10 -4.45 -8.36
CA LEU A 116 -3.27 -3.59 -8.55
C LEU A 116 -3.14 -2.73 -9.81
N LYS A 117 -2.00 -2.06 -9.98
CA LYS A 117 -1.76 -1.22 -11.15
C LYS A 117 -1.73 -2.03 -12.45
N ARG A 118 -1.09 -3.20 -12.44
CA ARG A 118 -1.09 -4.12 -13.59
C ARG A 118 -2.47 -4.68 -13.90
N SER A 119 -3.33 -4.79 -12.89
CA SER A 119 -4.75 -5.13 -13.05
C SER A 119 -5.60 -3.94 -13.51
N GLY A 120 -5.02 -2.75 -13.70
CA GLY A 120 -5.73 -1.58 -14.23
C GLY A 120 -6.52 -0.81 -13.18
N PHE A 121 -6.23 -0.99 -11.89
CA PHE A 121 -6.77 -0.14 -10.83
C PHE A 121 -6.06 1.22 -10.77
N ARG A 122 -6.83 2.25 -10.45
CA ARG A 122 -6.36 3.62 -10.20
C ARG A 122 -5.94 3.74 -8.75
N ILE A 123 -4.71 4.18 -8.53
CA ILE A 123 -4.14 4.33 -7.20
C ILE A 123 -3.79 5.80 -7.01
N ARG A 124 -4.14 6.35 -5.85
CA ARG A 124 -3.82 7.72 -5.45
C ARG A 124 -3.16 7.72 -4.08
N GLU A 125 -2.28 8.69 -3.84
CA GLU A 125 -1.72 8.97 -2.52
C GLU A 125 -2.30 10.29 -1.97
N ILE A 126 -2.57 10.34 -0.67
CA ILE A 126 -2.96 11.55 0.07
C ILE A 126 -1.97 11.72 1.24
N PRO A 127 -1.50 12.95 1.52
CA PRO A 127 -0.62 13.17 2.66
C PRO A 127 -1.36 12.86 3.97
N VAL A 128 -0.75 12.04 4.83
CA VAL A 128 -1.27 11.74 6.17
C VAL A 128 -0.19 11.90 7.22
N LYS A 129 -0.60 12.27 8.42
CA LYS A 129 0.32 12.35 9.56
C LYS A 129 0.51 10.98 10.19
N MET A 130 1.77 10.62 10.43
CA MET A 130 2.16 9.44 11.18
C MET A 130 2.95 9.85 12.43
N TYR A 131 2.50 9.40 13.58
CA TYR A 131 3.15 9.62 14.87
C TYR A 131 4.29 8.62 15.08
N GLY A 132 5.36 9.07 15.73
CA GLY A 132 6.43 8.19 16.20
C GLY A 132 5.89 7.17 17.21
N SER A 133 6.48 5.99 17.24
CA SER A 133 6.20 4.98 18.27
C SER A 133 7.36 4.91 19.24
N ASP A 134 7.07 4.95 20.55
CA ASP A 134 8.05 4.69 21.61
C ASP A 134 8.49 3.21 21.66
N LYS A 135 7.87 2.34 20.84
CA LYS A 135 8.27 0.95 20.70
C LYS A 135 9.49 0.86 19.78
N LYS A 136 10.58 0.25 20.28
CA LYS A 136 11.77 -0.06 19.48
C LYS A 136 11.38 -0.67 18.13
N SER A 137 11.66 0.04 17.05
CA SER A 137 11.59 -0.49 15.68
C SER A 137 12.23 -1.88 15.64
N MET A 138 11.49 -2.88 15.15
CA MET A 138 11.96 -4.28 14.98
C MET A 138 13.13 -4.43 13.98
N HIS A 139 13.69 -3.31 13.50
CA HIS A 139 14.82 -3.26 12.59
C HIS A 139 16.01 -2.55 13.25
N SER A 140 16.68 -3.23 14.20
CA SER A 140 18.04 -2.89 14.61
C SER A 140 19.04 -3.82 13.90
N GLY A 141 20.03 -3.27 13.18
CA GLY A 141 21.13 -4.03 12.58
C GLY A 141 21.17 -4.01 11.03
N LEU A 142 21.83 -5.01 10.43
CA LEU A 142 22.04 -5.18 8.96
C LEU A 142 20.79 -5.68 8.19
N THR A 143 19.70 -5.99 8.91
CA THR A 143 18.42 -6.43 8.37
C THR A 143 17.83 -5.53 7.28
N PRO A 144 17.98 -4.19 7.30
CA PRO A 144 17.44 -3.30 6.25
C PRO A 144 17.97 -3.62 4.85
N LEU A 145 19.25 -3.98 4.70
CA LEU A 145 19.84 -4.35 3.41
C LEU A 145 19.26 -5.67 2.87
N TYR A 146 19.06 -6.65 3.76
CA TYR A 146 18.38 -7.90 3.40
C TYR A 146 16.94 -7.65 2.97
N TYR A 147 16.19 -6.79 3.68
CA TYR A 147 14.83 -6.42 3.29
C TYR A 147 14.79 -5.70 1.94
N ILE A 148 15.72 -4.78 1.68
CA ILE A 148 15.85 -4.12 0.37
C ILE A 148 16.09 -5.17 -0.73
N PHE A 149 17.03 -6.09 -0.53
CA PHE A 149 17.31 -7.15 -1.51
C PHE A 149 16.12 -8.08 -1.72
N LYS A 150 15.47 -8.52 -0.64
CA LYS A 150 14.28 -9.37 -0.68
C LYS A 150 13.14 -8.68 -1.43
N MET A 151 12.90 -7.39 -1.18
CA MET A 151 11.89 -6.62 -1.92
C MET A 151 12.23 -6.47 -3.40
N LEU A 152 13.48 -6.16 -3.76
CA LEU A 152 13.91 -6.09 -5.16
C LEU A 152 13.69 -7.42 -5.88
N LEU A 153 14.05 -8.53 -5.24
CA LEU A 153 13.79 -9.86 -5.78
C LEU A 153 12.30 -10.13 -5.94
N SER A 154 11.49 -9.74 -4.94
CA SER A 154 10.03 -9.90 -4.97
C SER A 154 9.40 -9.11 -6.12
N ILE A 155 9.85 -7.89 -6.36
CA ILE A 155 9.45 -7.08 -7.51
C ILE A 155 9.78 -7.78 -8.83
N ILE A 156 11.01 -8.28 -8.98
CA ILE A 156 11.43 -8.99 -10.20
C ILE A 156 10.56 -10.23 -10.42
N LEU A 157 10.31 -11.02 -9.37
CA LEU A 157 9.44 -12.19 -9.44
C LEU A 157 7.99 -11.82 -9.81
N THR A 158 7.47 -10.73 -9.23
CA THR A 158 6.16 -10.17 -9.57
C THR A 158 6.10 -9.74 -11.03
N MET A 159 7.16 -9.13 -11.58
CA MET A 159 7.24 -8.76 -12.99
C MET A 159 7.27 -9.99 -13.91
N LEU A 160 7.98 -11.06 -13.52
CA LEU A 160 8.05 -12.32 -14.28
C LEU A 160 6.73 -13.12 -14.23
N ARG A 161 5.88 -12.86 -13.23
CA ARG A 161 4.57 -13.50 -13.12
C ARG A 161 3.68 -13.05 -14.29
N LYS A 162 3.37 -14.01 -15.17
CA LYS A 162 2.29 -13.88 -16.15
C LYS A 162 0.96 -14.04 -15.43
N GLU A 163 0.36 -12.94 -15.00
CA GLU A 163 -1.04 -12.96 -14.55
C GLU A 163 -1.96 -12.49 -15.66
N LYS A 164 -3.02 -13.27 -15.92
CA LYS A 164 -4.18 -12.79 -16.68
C LYS A 164 -4.83 -11.68 -15.84
N THR A 165 -4.94 -10.49 -16.42
CA THR A 165 -5.55 -9.29 -15.85
C THR A 165 -6.83 -9.67 -15.09
N ILE A 166 -6.86 -9.40 -13.80
CA ILE A 166 -7.93 -9.84 -12.91
C ILE A 166 -9.20 -8.98 -13.08
N LYS A 167 -9.07 -7.78 -13.67
CA LYS A 167 -10.19 -6.86 -13.94
C LYS A 167 -11.19 -7.38 -14.98
N ASP A 168 -10.79 -8.36 -15.80
CA ASP A 168 -11.69 -9.01 -16.77
C ASP A 168 -12.52 -10.14 -16.13
N ARG A 169 -12.48 -10.29 -14.80
CA ARG A 169 -13.24 -11.33 -14.09
C ARG A 169 -14.53 -10.71 -13.55
N GLU A 170 -15.65 -11.21 -14.05
CA GLU A 170 -16.97 -10.97 -13.44
C GLU A 170 -16.98 -11.62 -12.05
N TRP A 171 -17.31 -10.84 -11.02
CA TRP A 171 -17.41 -11.27 -9.62
C TRP A 171 -18.86 -11.38 -9.18
#